data_AF-A0A1Y4FR17-F1
#
_entry.id   AF-A0A1Y4FR17-F1
#
_cell.length_a   1.000
_cell.length_b   1.000
_cell.length_c   1.000
_cell.angle_alpha   90.00
_cell.angle_beta   90.00
_cell.angle_gamma   90.00
#
_symmetry.space_group_name_H-M   'P 1'
#
loop_
_entity.id
_entity.type
_entity.pdbx_description
1 polymer ?
#
loop_
_entity_poly.entity_id
_entity_poly.type
_entity_poly.pdbx_seq_one_letter_code
_entity_poly.pdbx_strand_id
1 'polypeptide(L)'
;MNSNLLIYYLFKLIKDGHEWQYKNLNGKGKQSKLYFSSLQIIALCISILFCISVPQGLTTDATDHILTCLSIMVALFLSLIIVVFDKSKQKRIIKSKSGEDVSSEESEVSVTDLHLWNFFYQFNALTSYAILLSIFVIILILITLIFDIKVDLSQYYIVPYNQWNKNNIFTALNLTLILLIRFCIVYFLIDFFIICFYAICHMYQYIRLDFLKRRPGIQIYNEENISETFKREYGLNISTIKGIIAVVIGLIAGVIIWNFFTT
;
A
#
# COMPACT_ATOMS: atom_id res chain seq x y z
N MET A 1 8.61 -25.32 10.74
CA MET A 1 9.00 -23.91 10.98
C MET A 1 8.45 -23.51 12.33
N ASN A 2 9.28 -22.96 13.23
CA ASN A 2 8.84 -22.59 14.59
C ASN A 2 7.77 -21.48 14.48
N SER A 3 6.58 -21.66 15.06
CA SER A 3 5.45 -20.71 14.94
C SER A 3 5.85 -19.30 15.38
N ASN A 4 6.68 -19.20 16.42
CA ASN A 4 7.24 -17.95 16.91
C ASN A 4 8.10 -17.23 15.86
N LEU A 5 8.85 -17.98 15.05
CA LEU A 5 9.70 -17.43 14.00
C LEU A 5 8.85 -16.83 12.88
N LEU A 6 7.76 -17.52 12.50
CA LEU A 6 6.82 -17.05 11.48
C LEU A 6 6.16 -15.75 11.94
N ILE A 7 5.63 -15.72 13.16
CA ILE A 7 4.99 -14.53 13.74
C ILE A 7 5.98 -13.36 13.78
N TYR A 8 7.21 -13.60 14.23
CA TYR A 8 8.25 -12.56 14.28
C TYR A 8 8.53 -11.95 12.90
N TYR A 9 8.74 -12.77 11.87
CA TYR A 9 9.02 -12.26 10.53
C TYR A 9 7.81 -11.58 9.88
N LEU A 10 6.59 -12.02 10.19
CA LEU A 10 5.37 -11.39 9.70
C LEU A 10 5.18 -9.98 10.28
N PHE A 11 5.33 -9.82 11.59
CA PHE A 11 5.29 -8.49 12.22
C PHE A 11 6.43 -7.60 11.79
N LYS A 12 7.63 -8.15 11.63
CA LYS A 12 8.78 -7.41 11.11
C LYS A 12 8.52 -6.91 9.69
N LEU A 13 7.95 -7.75 8.82
CA LEU A 13 7.62 -7.36 7.45
C LEU A 13 6.58 -6.23 7.40
N ILE A 14 5.54 -6.30 8.25
CA ILE A 14 4.53 -5.23 8.34
C ILE A 14 5.17 -3.92 8.82
N LYS A 15 6.03 -4.00 9.85
CA LYS A 15 6.73 -2.84 10.38
C LYS A 15 7.65 -2.21 9.33
N ASP A 16 8.48 -3.02 8.68
CA ASP A 16 9.42 -2.58 7.66
C ASP A 16 8.64 -2.01 6.45
N GLY A 17 7.56 -2.66 6.02
CA GLY A 17 6.68 -2.19 4.94
C GLY A 17 6.12 -0.79 5.22
N HIS A 18 5.56 -0.56 6.41
CA HIS A 18 5.07 0.77 6.79
C HIS A 18 6.18 1.80 6.95
N GLU A 19 7.30 1.45 7.59
CA GLU A 19 8.40 2.39 7.81
C GLU A 19 8.99 2.90 6.48
N TRP A 20 9.13 2.01 5.51
CA TRP A 20 9.68 2.32 4.19
C TRP A 20 8.69 2.98 3.23
N GLN A 21 7.41 3.14 3.60
CA GLN A 21 6.49 4.04 2.88
C GLN A 21 6.85 5.53 3.07
N TYR A 22 7.48 5.88 4.20
CA TYR A 22 7.74 7.29 4.56
C TYR A 22 9.19 7.71 4.36
N LYS A 23 10.09 6.76 4.09
CA LYS A 23 11.52 7.02 3.89
C LYS A 23 11.82 7.26 2.42
N ASN A 24 12.61 8.28 2.13
CA ASN A 24 13.21 8.44 0.80
C ASN A 24 14.47 7.58 0.67
N LEU A 25 15.04 7.51 -0.53
CA LEU A 25 16.28 6.78 -0.84
C LEU A 25 17.49 7.19 0.03
N ASN A 26 17.47 8.40 0.59
CA ASN A 26 18.48 8.89 1.53
C ASN A 26 18.27 8.37 2.97
N GLY A 27 17.28 7.50 3.21
CA GLY A 27 16.87 7.02 4.53
C GLY A 27 16.17 8.08 5.40
N LYS A 28 16.04 9.31 4.89
CA LYS A 28 15.38 10.43 5.57
C LYS A 28 13.88 10.38 5.27
N GLY A 29 13.08 10.42 6.33
CA GLY A 29 11.63 10.38 6.28
C GLY A 29 11.07 10.35 7.70
N LYS A 30 10.21 11.32 8.06
CA LYS A 30 9.53 11.29 9.36
C LYS A 30 8.24 10.51 9.20
N GLN A 31 8.10 9.45 9.98
CA GLN A 31 6.81 8.78 10.15
C GLN A 31 5.79 9.83 10.64
N SER A 32 4.59 9.78 10.07
CA SER A 32 3.46 10.58 10.54
C SER A 32 3.24 10.31 12.05
N LYS A 33 2.89 11.35 12.83
CA LYS A 33 2.51 11.17 14.25
C LYS A 33 1.24 10.29 14.40
N LEU A 34 0.44 10.20 13.35
CA LEU A 34 -0.67 9.25 13.24
C LEU A 34 -0.15 7.99 12.54
N TYR A 35 -0.48 6.81 13.08
CA TYR A 35 -0.11 5.51 12.49
C TYR A 35 -0.50 5.38 10.99
N PHE A 36 -1.48 6.17 10.53
CA PHE A 36 -2.00 6.16 9.17
C PHE A 36 -1.41 7.29 8.29
N SER A 37 -1.05 6.93 7.05
CA SER A 37 -0.74 7.89 5.98
C SER A 37 -1.99 8.70 5.61
N SER A 38 -1.83 9.90 5.06
CA SER A 38 -2.97 10.66 4.51
C SER A 38 -3.76 9.86 3.47
N LEU A 39 -3.08 8.99 2.71
CA LEU A 39 -3.74 8.09 1.75
C LEU A 39 -4.52 6.95 2.44
N GLN A 40 -4.04 6.46 3.58
CA GLN A 40 -4.73 5.42 4.35
C GLN A 40 -5.97 5.96 5.06
N ILE A 41 -5.94 7.22 5.50
CA ILE A 41 -7.14 7.90 6.01
C ILE A 41 -8.20 8.02 4.90
N ILE A 42 -7.77 8.39 3.68
CA ILE A 42 -8.67 8.41 2.52
C ILE A 42 -9.23 7.01 2.23
N ALA A 43 -8.38 5.97 2.26
CA ALA A 43 -8.81 4.59 2.10
C ALA A 43 -9.87 4.20 3.14
N LEU A 44 -9.64 4.54 4.40
CA LEU A 44 -10.59 4.29 5.49
C LEU A 44 -11.94 4.97 5.23
N CYS A 45 -11.95 6.24 4.80
CA CYS A 45 -13.17 6.94 4.44
C CYS A 45 -13.91 6.28 3.27
N ILE A 46 -13.18 5.87 2.22
CA ILE A 46 -13.76 5.19 1.06
C ILE A 46 -14.36 3.83 1.45
N SER A 47 -13.68 3.08 2.32
CA SER A 47 -14.19 1.78 2.80
C SER A 47 -15.47 1.92 3.61
N ILE A 48 -15.57 2.94 4.48
CA ILE A 48 -16.82 3.25 5.20
C ILE A 48 -17.93 3.60 4.21
N LEU A 49 -17.64 4.49 3.26
CA LEU A 49 -18.60 4.93 2.25
C LEU A 49 -19.09 3.77 1.37
N PHE A 50 -18.22 2.83 1.01
CA PHE A 50 -18.58 1.61 0.30
C PHE A 50 -19.54 0.73 1.10
N CYS A 51 -19.25 0.48 2.39
CA CYS A 51 -20.10 -0.34 3.24
C CYS A 51 -21.52 0.23 3.39
N ILE A 52 -21.67 1.56 3.36
CA ILE A 52 -22.97 2.23 3.40
C ILE A 52 -23.67 2.18 2.04
N SER A 53 -22.93 2.46 0.96
CA SER A 53 -23.52 2.62 -0.38
C SER A 53 -23.89 1.29 -1.03
N VAL A 54 -23.21 0.20 -0.67
CA VAL A 54 -23.42 -1.13 -1.25
C VAL A 54 -23.78 -2.14 -0.15
N PRO A 55 -25.03 -2.10 0.36
CA PRO A 55 -25.47 -2.94 1.48
C PRO A 55 -25.45 -4.44 1.17
N GLN A 56 -25.48 -4.81 -0.11
CA GLN A 56 -25.36 -6.19 -0.58
C GLN A 56 -23.90 -6.70 -0.62
N GLY A 57 -22.91 -5.80 -0.53
CA GLY A 57 -21.49 -6.14 -0.64
C GLY A 57 -21.02 -6.28 -2.10
N LEU A 58 -19.84 -6.88 -2.29
CA LEU A 58 -19.28 -7.14 -3.63
C LEU A 58 -20.12 -8.20 -4.37
N THR A 59 -20.38 -7.97 -5.65
CA THR A 59 -21.00 -8.98 -6.51
C THR A 59 -20.05 -10.15 -6.73
N THR A 60 -20.58 -11.32 -7.10
CA THR A 60 -19.78 -12.51 -7.43
C THR A 60 -18.78 -12.20 -8.53
N ASP A 61 -19.22 -11.54 -9.60
CA ASP A 61 -18.38 -11.21 -10.76
C ASP A 61 -17.25 -10.25 -10.37
N ALA A 62 -17.54 -9.22 -9.57
CA ALA A 62 -16.53 -8.30 -9.07
C ALA A 62 -15.52 -9.04 -8.18
N THR A 63 -15.99 -9.95 -7.34
CA THR A 63 -15.16 -10.77 -6.46
C THR A 63 -14.21 -11.66 -7.26
N ASP A 64 -14.69 -12.32 -8.31
CA ASP A 64 -13.88 -13.18 -9.18
C ASP A 64 -12.81 -12.39 -9.95
N HIS A 65 -13.16 -11.19 -10.45
CA HIS A 65 -12.21 -10.30 -11.08
C HIS A 65 -11.13 -9.79 -10.11
N ILE A 66 -11.53 -9.40 -8.89
CA ILE A 66 -10.60 -8.98 -7.84
C ILE A 66 -9.64 -10.13 -7.48
N LEU A 67 -10.17 -11.33 -7.27
CA LEU A 67 -9.39 -12.52 -6.91
C LEU A 67 -8.36 -12.86 -7.99
N THR A 68 -8.78 -12.80 -9.26
CA THR A 68 -7.91 -13.02 -10.42
C THR A 68 -6.81 -11.95 -10.50
N CYS A 69 -7.18 -10.67 -10.35
CA CYS A 69 -6.23 -9.56 -10.38
C CYS A 69 -5.19 -9.67 -9.27
N LEU A 70 -5.61 -9.90 -8.02
CA LEU A 70 -4.70 -10.07 -6.88
C LEU A 70 -3.74 -11.24 -7.08
N SER A 71 -4.24 -12.37 -7.61
CA SER A 71 -3.42 -13.55 -7.87
C SER A 71 -2.34 -13.28 -8.92
N ILE A 72 -2.68 -12.59 -10.00
CA ILE A 72 -1.71 -12.15 -11.03
C ILE A 72 -0.68 -11.19 -10.42
N MET A 73 -1.12 -10.21 -9.63
CA MET A 73 -0.22 -9.24 -9.00
C MET A 73 0.77 -9.90 -8.04
N VAL A 74 0.33 -10.90 -7.26
CA VAL A 74 1.23 -11.67 -6.38
C VAL A 74 2.32 -12.36 -7.19
N ALA A 75 1.95 -13.02 -8.30
CA ALA A 75 2.92 -13.67 -9.18
C ALA A 75 3.92 -12.67 -9.78
N LEU A 76 3.42 -11.52 -10.28
CA LEU A 76 4.26 -10.47 -10.85
C LEU A 76 5.22 -9.88 -9.82
N PHE A 77 4.77 -9.58 -8.59
CA PHE A 77 5.65 -9.06 -7.56
C PHE A 77 6.69 -10.08 -7.11
N LEU A 78 6.34 -11.36 -7.04
CA LEU A 78 7.31 -12.41 -6.75
C LEU A 78 8.41 -12.49 -7.83
N SER A 79 8.02 -12.48 -9.11
CA SER A 79 8.97 -12.44 -10.23
C SER A 79 9.86 -11.19 -10.18
N LEU A 80 9.28 -10.04 -9.87
CA LEU A 80 9.98 -8.76 -9.78
C LEU A 80 11.01 -8.75 -8.64
N ILE A 81 10.66 -9.29 -7.47
CA ILE A 81 11.59 -9.46 -6.34
C ILE A 81 12.77 -10.33 -6.75
N ILE A 82 12.53 -11.46 -7.44
CA ILE A 82 13.60 -12.37 -7.88
C ILE A 82 14.55 -11.65 -8.85
N VAL A 83 14.02 -10.94 -9.85
CA VAL A 83 14.82 -10.19 -10.83
C VAL A 83 15.64 -9.10 -10.15
N VAL A 84 15.03 -8.34 -9.24
CA VAL A 84 15.70 -7.27 -8.50
C VAL A 84 16.79 -7.85 -7.59
N PHE A 85 16.53 -8.99 -6.94
CA PHE A 85 17.52 -9.69 -6.13
C PHE A 85 18.70 -10.19 -6.98
N ASP A 86 18.45 -10.82 -8.13
CA ASP A 86 19.50 -11.31 -9.02
C ASP A 86 20.38 -10.16 -9.53
N LYS A 87 19.77 -9.04 -9.93
CA LYS A 87 20.48 -7.82 -10.33
C LYS A 87 21.32 -7.23 -9.18
N SER A 88 20.81 -7.27 -7.94
CA SER A 88 21.56 -6.85 -6.75
C SER A 88 22.79 -7.74 -6.50
N LYS A 89 22.67 -9.04 -6.79
CA LYS A 89 23.76 -10.02 -6.64
C LYS A 89 24.81 -9.84 -7.73
N GLN A 90 24.39 -9.70 -8.98
CA GLN A 90 25.28 -9.46 -10.12
C GLN A 90 26.14 -8.21 -9.90
N LYS A 91 25.55 -7.11 -9.43
CA LYS A 91 26.28 -5.86 -9.15
C LYS A 91 27.31 -6.01 -8.02
N ARG A 92 27.01 -6.80 -6.98
CA ARG A 92 27.98 -7.16 -5.92
C ARG A 92 29.15 -7.99 -6.46
N ILE A 93 28.88 -8.95 -7.33
CA ILE A 93 29.92 -9.80 -7.94
C ILE A 93 30.85 -8.96 -8.83
N ILE A 94 30.30 -8.05 -9.65
CA ILE A 94 31.11 -7.15 -10.49
C ILE A 94 32.03 -6.29 -9.62
N LYS A 95 31.50 -5.70 -8.54
CA LYS A 95 32.29 -4.88 -7.61
C LYS A 95 33.41 -5.68 -6.93
N SER A 96 33.14 -6.94 -6.58
CA SER A 96 34.13 -7.85 -6.00
C SER A 96 35.26 -8.18 -6.97
N LYS A 97 34.95 -8.42 -8.26
CA LYS A 97 35.94 -8.71 -9.30
C LYS A 97 36.76 -7.50 -9.74
N SER A 98 36.22 -6.29 -9.62
CA SER A 98 36.94 -5.04 -9.94
C SER A 98 37.85 -4.55 -8.81
N GLY A 99 37.92 -5.26 -7.68
CA GLY A 99 38.61 -4.83 -6.45
C GLY A 99 39.84 -5.65 -6.06
N GLU A 100 40.43 -6.43 -6.96
CA GLU A 100 41.73 -7.10 -6.68
C GLU A 100 42.94 -6.16 -6.84
N ASP A 101 42.76 -4.95 -7.37
CA ASP A 101 43.79 -3.92 -7.38
C ASP A 101 43.27 -2.67 -6.68
N VAL A 102 43.64 -2.50 -5.41
CA VAL A 102 43.99 -1.24 -4.70
C VAL A 102 43.85 -1.50 -3.19
N SER A 103 45.01 -1.53 -2.55
CA SER A 103 45.24 -1.58 -1.11
C SER A 103 44.49 -0.51 -0.33
N SER A 104 43.96 -0.92 0.81
CA SER A 104 44.05 -0.21 2.10
C SER A 104 43.79 1.31 2.09
N GLU A 105 42.54 1.71 1.93
CA GLU A 105 42.02 2.95 2.51
C GLU A 105 40.51 2.74 2.71
N GLU A 106 39.97 3.21 3.83
CA GLU A 106 38.56 3.14 4.20
C GLU A 106 37.69 3.44 2.98
N SER A 107 37.09 2.41 2.38
CA SER A 107 36.20 2.60 1.25
C SER A 107 34.99 3.36 1.76
N GLU A 108 35.01 4.70 1.67
CA GLU A 108 33.82 5.52 1.78
C GLU A 108 32.79 4.84 0.90
N VAL A 109 31.78 4.24 1.52
CA VAL A 109 30.67 3.63 0.80
C VAL A 109 30.11 4.76 -0.03
N SER A 110 30.38 4.74 -1.34
CA SER A 110 29.97 5.83 -2.20
C SER A 110 28.48 6.07 -1.97
N VAL A 111 28.06 7.33 -1.85
CA VAL A 111 26.65 7.70 -1.61
C VAL A 111 25.72 6.96 -2.61
N THR A 112 26.25 6.66 -3.80
CA THR A 112 25.61 5.83 -4.84
C THR A 112 25.35 4.38 -4.43
N ASP A 113 26.30 3.70 -3.80
CA ASP A 113 26.12 2.34 -3.31
C ASP A 113 25.11 2.29 -2.15
N LEU A 114 25.09 3.33 -1.32
CA LEU A 114 24.11 3.45 -0.23
C LEU A 114 22.70 3.69 -0.75
N HIS A 115 22.50 4.59 -1.72
CA HIS A 115 21.19 4.82 -2.35
C HIS A 115 20.66 3.56 -3.06
N LEU A 116 21.55 2.80 -3.69
CA LEU A 116 21.22 1.54 -4.32
C LEU A 116 20.77 0.49 -3.29
N TRP A 117 21.49 0.38 -2.18
CA TRP A 117 21.15 -0.56 -1.10
C TRP A 117 19.81 -0.23 -0.46
N ASN A 118 19.59 1.07 -0.18
CA ASN A 118 18.33 1.56 0.35
C ASN A 118 17.18 1.32 -0.64
N PHE A 119 17.39 1.53 -1.95
CA PHE A 119 16.40 1.19 -2.97
C PHE A 119 16.04 -0.29 -2.93
N PHE A 120 17.02 -1.19 -2.95
CA PHE A 120 16.75 -2.64 -2.94
C PHE A 120 16.00 -3.06 -1.69
N TYR A 121 16.39 -2.55 -0.52
CA TYR A 121 15.72 -2.85 0.72
C TYR A 121 14.29 -2.30 0.75
N GLN A 122 14.11 -1.03 0.41
CA GLN A 122 12.81 -0.36 0.34
C GLN A 122 11.86 -1.05 -0.62
N PHE A 123 12.34 -1.30 -1.84
CA PHE A 123 11.56 -1.93 -2.88
C PHE A 123 11.11 -3.32 -2.45
N ASN A 124 12.05 -4.13 -1.94
CA ASN A 124 11.74 -5.47 -1.46
C ASN A 124 10.73 -5.45 -0.30
N ALA A 125 10.91 -4.56 0.69
CA ALA A 125 10.00 -4.42 1.82
C ALA A 125 8.57 -4.06 1.36
N LEU A 126 8.43 -3.08 0.47
CA LEU A 126 7.13 -2.65 -0.07
C LEU A 126 6.46 -3.76 -0.90
N THR A 127 7.19 -4.40 -1.81
CA THR A 127 6.65 -5.47 -2.65
C THR A 127 6.28 -6.72 -1.85
N SER A 128 7.10 -7.11 -0.87
CA SER A 128 6.80 -8.24 0.01
C SER A 128 5.60 -7.94 0.91
N TYR A 129 5.45 -6.70 1.39
CA TYR A 129 4.27 -6.28 2.13
C TYR A 129 3.00 -6.30 1.25
N ALA A 130 3.09 -5.84 0.00
CA ALA A 130 1.97 -5.92 -0.95
C ALA A 130 1.55 -7.36 -1.25
N ILE A 131 2.49 -8.29 -1.36
CA ILE A 131 2.22 -9.74 -1.50
C ILE A 131 1.49 -10.27 -0.27
N LEU A 132 1.99 -9.96 0.93
CA LEU A 132 1.36 -10.39 2.18
C LEU A 132 -0.09 -9.90 2.26
N LEU A 133 -0.31 -8.62 1.96
CA LEU A 133 -1.62 -8.00 1.99
C LEU A 133 -2.58 -8.63 0.95
N SER A 134 -2.09 -8.90 -0.25
CA SER A 134 -2.87 -9.59 -1.30
C SER A 134 -3.32 -10.97 -0.85
N ILE A 135 -2.39 -11.78 -0.31
CA ILE A 135 -2.71 -13.13 0.19
C ILE A 135 -3.75 -13.04 1.31
N PHE A 136 -3.61 -12.06 2.20
CA PHE A 136 -4.58 -11.84 3.28
C PHE A 136 -5.98 -11.49 2.75
N VAL A 137 -6.07 -10.60 1.76
CA VAL A 137 -7.35 -10.25 1.11
C VAL A 137 -7.96 -11.45 0.38
N ILE A 138 -7.14 -12.23 -0.34
CA ILE A 138 -7.57 -13.47 -1.01
C ILE A 138 -8.18 -14.44 -0.01
N ILE A 139 -7.55 -14.65 1.15
CA ILE A 139 -8.05 -15.53 2.21
C ILE A 139 -9.38 -15.01 2.77
N LEU A 140 -9.51 -13.71 3.02
CA LEU A 140 -10.77 -13.12 3.50
C LEU A 140 -11.91 -13.33 2.48
N ILE A 141 -11.64 -13.08 1.20
CA ILE A 141 -12.61 -13.31 0.12
C ILE A 141 -13.01 -14.80 0.05
N LEU A 142 -12.04 -15.71 0.10
CA LEU A 142 -12.30 -17.15 0.09
C LEU A 142 -13.19 -17.57 1.26
N ILE A 143 -12.93 -17.07 2.48
CA ILE A 143 -13.77 -17.33 3.64
C ILE A 143 -15.20 -16.84 3.37
N THR A 144 -15.38 -15.62 2.84
CA THR A 144 -16.74 -15.12 2.55
C THR A 144 -17.49 -15.95 1.51
N LEU A 145 -16.79 -16.52 0.53
CA LEU A 145 -17.37 -17.38 -0.50
C LEU A 145 -17.71 -18.78 0.04
N ILE A 146 -16.84 -19.40 0.84
CA ILE A 146 -17.04 -20.75 1.40
C ILE A 146 -18.25 -20.78 2.33
N PHE A 147 -18.43 -19.73 3.14
CA PHE A 147 -19.54 -19.64 4.09
C PHE A 147 -20.81 -19.01 3.48
N ASP A 148 -20.83 -18.76 2.16
CA ASP A 148 -21.91 -18.10 1.41
C ASP A 148 -22.53 -16.92 2.15
N ILE A 149 -21.68 -15.99 2.62
CA ILE A 149 -22.10 -14.83 3.43
C ILE A 149 -22.75 -13.77 2.51
N LYS A 150 -23.90 -14.12 1.93
CA LYS A 150 -24.77 -13.25 1.12
C LYS A 150 -25.86 -12.66 1.99
N VAL A 151 -25.47 -11.72 2.84
CA VAL A 151 -26.43 -10.99 3.69
C VAL A 151 -26.65 -9.59 3.13
N ASP A 152 -27.89 -9.27 2.78
CA ASP A 152 -28.28 -7.92 2.38
C ASP A 152 -28.59 -7.10 3.64
N LEU A 153 -27.76 -6.09 3.91
CA LEU A 153 -27.92 -5.24 5.10
C LEU A 153 -29.16 -4.35 5.03
N SER A 154 -29.73 -4.11 3.84
CA SER A 154 -30.93 -3.27 3.66
C SER A 154 -32.19 -3.87 4.29
N GLN A 155 -32.21 -5.19 4.50
CA GLN A 155 -33.35 -5.91 5.06
C GLN A 155 -33.45 -5.79 6.59
N TYR A 156 -32.43 -5.24 7.23
CA TYR A 156 -32.36 -5.12 8.68
C TYR A 156 -32.55 -3.66 9.11
N TYR A 157 -33.39 -3.47 10.13
CA TYR A 157 -33.61 -2.16 10.75
C TYR A 157 -33.20 -2.19 12.23
N ILE A 158 -32.89 -1.01 12.75
CA ILE A 158 -32.51 -0.86 14.16
C ILE A 158 -33.77 -1.01 15.02
N VAL A 159 -33.73 -2.00 15.91
CA VAL A 159 -34.85 -2.33 16.80
C VAL A 159 -34.78 -1.47 18.07
N PRO A 160 -35.90 -0.87 18.53
CA PRO A 160 -35.96 -0.08 19.77
C PRO A 160 -35.67 -0.93 21.01
N TYR A 161 -35.21 -0.28 22.10
CA TYR A 161 -34.72 -0.97 23.32
C TYR A 161 -35.73 -1.96 23.93
N ASN A 162 -37.02 -1.69 23.78
CA ASN A 162 -38.12 -2.52 24.28
C ASN A 162 -38.21 -3.92 23.63
N GLN A 163 -37.58 -4.11 22.48
CA GLN A 163 -37.63 -5.34 21.69
C GLN A 163 -36.26 -6.04 21.64
N TRP A 164 -35.35 -5.70 22.57
CA TRP A 164 -34.06 -6.38 22.70
C TRP A 164 -34.26 -7.78 23.27
N ASN A 165 -34.17 -8.77 22.41
CA ASN A 165 -34.16 -10.19 22.76
C ASN A 165 -32.78 -10.78 22.46
N LYS A 166 -32.44 -11.91 23.10
CA LYS A 166 -31.18 -12.65 22.86
C LYS A 166 -30.95 -12.94 21.37
N ASN A 167 -32.02 -13.31 20.65
CA ASN A 167 -31.95 -13.53 19.20
C ASN A 167 -31.57 -12.26 18.44
N ASN A 168 -32.19 -11.12 18.77
CA ASN A 168 -31.91 -9.84 18.10
C ASN A 168 -30.46 -9.37 18.38
N ILE A 169 -29.96 -9.60 19.59
CA ILE A 169 -28.56 -9.30 19.96
C ILE A 169 -27.59 -10.19 19.16
N PHE A 170 -27.88 -11.49 19.04
CA PHE A 170 -27.05 -12.41 18.27
C PHE A 170 -27.04 -12.06 16.77
N THR A 171 -28.20 -11.71 16.21
CA THR A 171 -28.31 -11.21 14.83
C THR A 171 -27.52 -9.91 14.64
N ALA A 172 -27.62 -8.95 15.56
CA ALA A 172 -26.85 -7.71 15.50
C ALA A 172 -25.33 -7.96 15.56
N LEU A 173 -24.88 -8.90 16.40
CA LEU A 173 -23.47 -9.27 16.49
C LEU A 173 -22.98 -9.89 15.18
N ASN A 174 -23.75 -10.81 14.58
CA ASN A 174 -23.41 -11.41 13.29
C ASN A 174 -23.36 -10.36 12.17
N LEU A 175 -24.33 -9.45 12.10
CA LEU A 175 -24.34 -8.37 11.12
C LEU A 175 -23.12 -7.44 11.28
N THR A 176 -22.77 -7.12 12.53
CA THR A 176 -21.57 -6.30 12.83
C THR A 176 -20.31 -7.00 12.36
N LEU A 177 -20.20 -8.32 12.56
CA LEU A 177 -19.06 -9.11 12.12
C LEU A 177 -18.96 -9.15 10.59
N ILE A 178 -20.08 -9.34 9.89
CA ILE A 178 -20.15 -9.31 8.42
C ILE A 178 -19.73 -7.94 7.89
N LEU A 179 -20.24 -6.86 8.48
CA LEU A 179 -19.89 -5.49 8.11
C LEU A 179 -18.38 -5.24 8.32
N LEU A 180 -17.82 -5.74 9.43
CA LEU A 180 -16.38 -5.62 9.72
C LEU A 180 -15.55 -6.37 8.67
N ILE A 181 -15.92 -7.60 8.31
CA ILE A 181 -15.20 -8.35 7.25
C ILE A 181 -15.25 -7.60 5.92
N ARG A 182 -16.43 -7.10 5.52
CA ARG A 182 -16.59 -6.32 4.26
C ARG A 182 -15.73 -5.07 4.28
N PHE A 183 -15.75 -4.33 5.39
CA PHE A 183 -14.91 -3.18 5.59
C PHE A 183 -13.42 -3.53 5.46
N CYS A 184 -12.97 -4.61 6.11
CA CYS A 184 -11.60 -5.08 6.02
C CYS A 184 -11.19 -5.44 4.59
N ILE A 185 -12.02 -6.18 3.84
CA ILE A 185 -11.73 -6.55 2.45
C ILE A 185 -11.49 -5.29 1.61
N VAL A 186 -12.41 -4.33 1.66
CA VAL A 186 -12.33 -3.11 0.86
C VAL A 186 -11.16 -2.23 1.28
N TYR A 187 -10.95 -2.07 2.59
CA TYR A 187 -9.83 -1.29 3.12
C TYR A 187 -8.49 -1.87 2.70
N PHE A 188 -8.26 -3.16 2.91
CA PHE A 188 -7.00 -3.81 2.56
C PHE A 188 -6.79 -3.90 1.05
N LEU A 189 -7.86 -3.99 0.26
CA LEU A 189 -7.78 -3.90 -1.19
C LEU A 189 -7.30 -2.53 -1.66
N ILE A 190 -7.83 -1.44 -1.09
CA ILE A 190 -7.40 -0.08 -1.43
C ILE A 190 -5.96 0.16 -0.93
N ASP A 191 -5.63 -0.26 0.29
CA ASP A 191 -4.28 -0.14 0.85
C ASP A 191 -3.26 -0.92 0.01
N PHE A 192 -3.63 -2.09 -0.51
CA PHE A 192 -2.82 -2.83 -1.48
C PHE A 192 -2.48 -2.00 -2.72
N PHE A 193 -3.47 -1.35 -3.35
CA PHE A 193 -3.21 -0.48 -4.50
C PHE A 193 -2.37 0.74 -4.13
N ILE A 194 -2.56 1.31 -2.95
CA ILE A 194 -1.72 2.42 -2.45
C ILE A 194 -0.25 1.98 -2.35
N ILE A 195 0.02 0.81 -1.78
CA ILE A 195 1.39 0.26 -1.69
C ILE A 195 1.97 0.02 -3.08
N CYS A 196 1.16 -0.47 -4.03
CA CYS A 196 1.59 -0.64 -5.42
C CYS A 196 2.03 0.69 -6.04
N PHE A 197 1.26 1.77 -5.84
CA PHE A 197 1.65 3.10 -6.31
C PHE A 197 2.96 3.57 -5.67
N TYR A 198 3.14 3.37 -4.36
CA TYR A 198 4.41 3.68 -3.70
C TYR A 198 5.58 2.92 -4.33
N ALA A 199 5.43 1.61 -4.55
CA ALA A 199 6.47 0.79 -5.18
C ALA A 199 6.84 1.30 -6.58
N ILE A 200 5.84 1.67 -7.40
CA ILE A 200 6.07 2.26 -8.73
C ILE A 200 6.79 3.60 -8.63
N CYS A 201 6.37 4.49 -7.73
CA CYS A 201 7.02 5.79 -7.54
C CYS A 201 8.48 5.65 -7.09
N HIS A 202 8.77 4.73 -6.17
CA HIS A 202 10.15 4.48 -5.74
C HIS A 202 11.00 3.85 -6.83
N MET A 203 10.44 2.94 -7.64
CA MET A 203 11.11 2.41 -8.83
C MET A 203 11.44 3.52 -9.83
N TYR A 204 10.49 4.43 -10.08
CA TYR A 204 10.71 5.59 -10.93
C TYR A 204 11.80 6.52 -10.37
N GLN A 205 11.77 6.82 -9.07
CA GLN A 205 12.78 7.66 -8.42
C GLN A 205 14.19 7.07 -8.60
N TYR A 206 14.33 5.76 -8.39
CA TYR A 206 15.60 5.06 -8.58
C TYR A 206 16.07 5.11 -10.04
N ILE A 207 15.19 4.77 -10.99
CA ILE A 207 15.51 4.78 -12.42
C ILE A 207 15.94 6.18 -12.87
N ARG A 208 15.20 7.22 -12.44
CA ARG A 208 15.52 8.62 -12.74
C ARG A 208 16.91 9.00 -12.23
N LEU A 209 17.24 8.64 -10.99
CA LEU A 209 18.55 8.91 -10.41
C LEU A 209 19.67 8.16 -11.14
N ASP A 210 19.45 6.91 -11.57
CA ASP A 210 20.44 6.18 -12.36
C ASP A 210 20.67 6.83 -13.74
N PHE A 211 19.61 7.31 -14.40
CA PHE A 211 19.72 8.03 -15.68
C PHE A 211 20.42 9.39 -15.54
N LEU A 212 20.06 10.18 -14.53
CA LEU A 212 20.70 11.48 -14.28
C LEU A 212 22.20 11.34 -14.02
N LYS A 213 22.62 10.28 -13.32
CA LYS A 213 24.04 9.98 -13.09
C LYS A 213 24.82 9.65 -14.36
N ARG A 214 24.18 9.03 -15.35
CA ARG A 214 24.82 8.66 -16.62
C ARG A 214 24.83 9.79 -17.66
N ARG A 215 24.11 10.88 -17.42
CA ARG A 215 23.99 12.00 -18.35
C ARG A 215 25.07 13.06 -18.04
N PRO A 216 26.04 13.31 -18.94
CA PRO A 216 27.02 14.37 -18.73
C PRO A 216 26.35 15.75 -18.77
N GLY A 217 26.73 16.64 -17.85
CA GLY A 217 26.40 18.08 -17.90
C GLY A 217 25.16 18.56 -17.14
N ILE A 218 24.51 17.73 -16.31
CA ILE A 218 23.38 18.18 -15.47
C ILE A 218 23.78 18.12 -13.99
N GLN A 219 23.64 19.24 -13.27
CA GLN A 219 23.81 19.28 -11.82
C GLN A 219 22.72 18.45 -11.14
N ILE A 220 23.13 17.39 -10.43
CA ILE A 220 22.25 16.58 -9.58
C ILE A 220 21.96 17.40 -8.32
N TYR A 221 20.77 17.99 -8.24
CA TYR A 221 20.34 18.70 -7.04
C TYR A 221 19.93 17.71 -5.95
N ASN A 222 20.43 17.90 -4.73
CA ASN A 222 20.00 17.13 -3.57
C ASN A 222 18.50 17.38 -3.32
N GLU A 223 17.67 16.34 -3.46
CA GLU A 223 16.23 16.34 -3.16
C GLU A 223 15.95 16.40 -1.64
N GLU A 224 16.66 17.25 -0.88
CA GLU A 224 16.45 17.34 0.57
C GLU A 224 15.12 18.02 0.94
N ASN A 225 14.55 18.86 0.06
CA ASN A 225 13.27 19.54 0.27
C ASN A 225 12.32 19.35 -0.94
N ILE A 226 11.59 18.22 -0.95
CA ILE A 226 10.63 17.86 -2.03
C ILE A 226 9.61 18.99 -2.29
N SER A 227 9.15 19.70 -1.25
CA SER A 227 8.19 20.80 -1.38
C SER A 227 8.73 22.00 -2.16
N GLU A 228 10.01 22.32 -1.98
CA GLU A 228 10.66 23.44 -2.66
C GLU A 228 10.99 23.06 -4.11
N THR A 229 11.47 21.82 -4.33
CA THR A 229 11.70 21.28 -5.67
C THR A 229 10.40 21.26 -6.49
N PHE A 230 9.30 20.79 -5.90
CA PHE A 230 8.01 20.73 -6.57
C PHE A 230 7.49 22.12 -6.97
N LYS A 231 7.59 23.10 -6.05
CA LYS A 231 7.21 24.49 -6.34
C LYS A 231 8.06 25.10 -7.45
N ARG A 232 9.35 24.76 -7.51
CA ARG A 232 10.28 25.26 -8.53
C ARG A 232 10.02 24.65 -9.91
N GLU A 233 9.72 23.35 -9.98
CA GLU A 233 9.49 22.65 -11.25
C GLU A 233 8.10 22.91 -11.85
N TYR A 234 7.06 22.97 -11.02
CA TYR A 234 5.67 23.03 -11.49
C TYR A 234 4.99 24.38 -11.20
N GLY A 235 5.66 25.31 -10.52
CA GLY A 235 5.11 26.63 -10.16
C GLY A 235 3.97 26.57 -9.12
N LEU A 236 3.61 25.38 -8.63
CA LEU A 236 2.48 25.12 -7.75
C LEU A 236 2.96 24.62 -6.38
N ASN A 237 2.28 25.01 -5.32
CA ASN A 237 2.56 24.48 -4.00
C ASN A 237 1.99 23.06 -3.86
N ILE A 238 2.70 22.13 -3.23
CA ILE A 238 2.15 20.78 -2.94
C ILE A 238 0.82 20.87 -2.17
N SER A 239 0.68 21.87 -1.31
CA SER A 239 -0.56 22.10 -0.55
C SER A 239 -1.76 22.45 -1.42
N THR A 240 -1.59 23.17 -2.54
CA THR A 240 -2.70 23.51 -3.42
C THR A 240 -3.17 22.28 -4.18
N ILE A 241 -2.26 21.42 -4.62
CA ILE A 241 -2.61 20.16 -5.27
C ILE A 241 -3.33 19.22 -4.31
N LYS A 242 -2.85 19.10 -3.07
CA LYS A 242 -3.57 18.34 -2.03
C LYS A 242 -4.99 18.86 -1.84
N GLY A 243 -5.20 20.18 -1.85
CA GLY A 243 -6.52 20.80 -1.80
C GLY A 243 -7.41 20.43 -2.98
N ILE A 244 -6.89 20.51 -4.21
CA ILE A 244 -7.63 20.12 -5.42
C ILE A 244 -8.04 18.65 -5.37
N ILE A 245 -7.12 17.75 -5.00
CA ILE A 245 -7.41 16.32 -4.87
C ILE A 245 -8.50 16.09 -3.82
N ALA A 246 -8.43 16.78 -2.67
CA ALA A 246 -9.46 16.68 -1.63
C ALA A 246 -10.83 17.14 -2.12
N VAL A 247 -10.91 18.22 -2.91
CA VAL A 247 -12.16 18.71 -3.51
C VAL A 247 -12.72 17.69 -4.50
N VAL A 248 -11.90 17.11 -5.37
CA VAL A 248 -12.33 16.10 -6.34
C VAL A 248 -12.87 14.85 -5.62
N ILE A 249 -12.15 14.36 -4.60
CA ILE A 249 -12.62 13.24 -3.78
C ILE A 249 -13.94 13.60 -3.08
N GLY A 250 -14.06 14.82 -2.55
CA GLY A 250 -15.29 15.32 -1.93
C GLY A 250 -16.47 15.38 -2.90
N LEU A 251 -16.24 15.80 -4.14
CA LEU A 251 -17.27 15.80 -5.19
C LEU A 251 -17.73 14.38 -5.54
N ILE A 252 -16.79 13.45 -5.72
CA ILE A 252 -17.11 12.04 -6.00
C ILE A 252 -17.92 11.43 -4.85
N ALA A 253 -17.46 11.64 -3.60
CA ALA A 253 -18.18 11.19 -2.42
C ALA A 253 -19.58 11.82 -2.35
N GLY A 254 -19.71 13.11 -2.65
CA GLY A 254 -20.98 13.82 -2.71
C GLY A 254 -21.95 13.24 -3.74
N VAL A 255 -21.47 12.89 -4.93
CA VAL A 255 -22.29 12.24 -5.98
C VAL A 255 -22.76 10.85 -5.53
N ILE A 256 -21.90 10.07 -4.88
CA ILE A 256 -22.25 8.73 -4.39
C ILE A 256 -23.31 8.84 -3.27
N ILE A 257 -23.11 9.75 -2.32
CA ILE A 257 -24.06 10.00 -1.23
C ILE A 257 -25.39 10.54 -1.78
N TRP A 258 -25.34 11.45 -2.75
CA TRP A 258 -26.55 11.97 -3.39
C TRP A 258 -27.35 10.85 -4.05
N ASN A 259 -26.70 10.00 -4.85
CA ASN A 259 -27.35 8.85 -5.48
C ASN A 259 -28.01 7.93 -4.43
N PHE A 260 -27.34 7.69 -3.29
CA PHE A 260 -27.87 6.86 -2.20
C PHE A 260 -29.15 7.43 -1.56
N PHE A 261 -29.28 8.76 -1.43
CA PHE A 261 -30.50 9.37 -0.87
C PHE A 261 -31.64 9.50 -1.90
N THR A 262 -31.33 9.42 -3.19
CA THR A 262 -32.33 9.58 -4.27
C THR A 262 -32.87 8.26 -4.83
N THR A 263 -32.25 7.12 -4.49
CA THR A 263 -32.76 5.75 -4.78
C THR A 263 -33.46 5.16 -3.56
#